data_AF-A0A495RJ49-F1
#
_entry.id   AF-A0A495RJ49-F1
#
_cell.length_a   1.000
_cell.length_b   1.000
_cell.length_c   1.000
_cell.angle_alpha   90.00
_cell.angle_beta   90.00
_cell.angle_gamma   90.00
#
_symmetry.space_group_name_H-M   'P 1'
#
loop_
_entity.id
_entity.type
_entity.pdbx_description
1 polymer ?
#
loop_
_entity_poly.entity_id
_entity_poly.type
_entity_poly.pdbx_seq_one_letter_code
_entity_poly.pdbx_strand_id
1 'polypeptide(L)'
;MFKLNSVIWLLVILLLTGCEDGKIKTILQTGLDKLNPTGKTGICFTVGDITYPYTSVDVTGELNESGYNRFIDRNNTLNKRLSTFAKLGLLTEQPVIGEDGKPSGFYDYDLTELGKAYRYYSTRSQVFCFGRVVVDSITSKEEGLTSLNKILVNVGYKRHVEGEIPTWATSPLLNDVSVARLSKNGEPIDWSEGYYSQSFFRQKDKSLTPWPRVVENFYGR
;
A
#
# COMPACT_ATOMS: atom_id res chain seq x y z
N MET A 1 -28.85 -28.10 36.09
CA MET A 1 -28.33 -26.75 36.44
C MET A 1 -27.02 -26.36 35.73
N PHE A 2 -26.59 -27.03 34.64
CA PHE A 2 -25.34 -26.66 33.94
C PHE A 2 -25.50 -25.70 32.75
N LYS A 3 -26.73 -25.39 32.31
CA LYS A 3 -26.99 -24.57 31.10
C LYS A 3 -26.84 -23.06 31.33
N LEU A 4 -27.14 -22.54 32.52
CA LEU A 4 -27.14 -21.08 32.76
C LEU A 4 -25.72 -20.52 32.95
N ASN A 5 -24.85 -21.24 33.68
CA ASN A 5 -23.45 -20.85 33.86
C ASN A 5 -22.67 -20.85 32.54
N SER A 6 -22.86 -21.86 31.67
CA SER A 6 -22.17 -21.89 30.37
C SER A 6 -22.56 -20.71 29.47
N VAL A 7 -23.82 -20.27 29.49
CA VAL A 7 -24.29 -19.13 28.69
C VAL A 7 -23.71 -17.82 29.21
N ILE A 8 -23.63 -17.64 30.53
CA ILE A 8 -23.03 -16.44 31.15
C ILE A 8 -21.53 -16.35 30.82
N TRP A 9 -20.79 -17.46 30.91
CA TRP A 9 -19.37 -17.48 30.55
C TRP A 9 -19.13 -17.18 29.07
N LEU A 10 -19.97 -17.70 28.17
CA LEU A 10 -19.89 -17.40 26.74
C LEU A 10 -20.11 -15.90 26.47
N LEU A 11 -21.13 -15.30 27.10
CA LEU A 11 -21.45 -13.88 26.99
C LEU A 11 -20.29 -13.00 27.48
N VAL A 12 -19.66 -13.36 28.60
CA VAL A 12 -18.52 -12.62 29.15
C VAL A 12 -17.32 -12.67 28.18
N ILE A 13 -17.01 -13.84 27.60
CA ILE A 13 -15.92 -13.97 26.62
C ILE A 13 -16.21 -13.16 25.36
N LEU A 14 -17.45 -13.19 24.84
CA LEU A 14 -17.88 -12.38 23.70
C LEU A 14 -17.75 -10.87 23.97
N LEU A 15 -18.13 -10.42 25.17
CA LEU A 15 -18.02 -9.02 25.57
C LEU A 15 -16.55 -8.58 25.72
N LEU A 16 -15.70 -9.43 26.30
CA LEU A 16 -14.27 -9.13 26.49
C LEU A 16 -13.52 -9.09 25.16
N THR A 17 -13.78 -10.06 24.28
CA THR A 17 -13.17 -10.12 22.93
C THR A 17 -13.62 -8.94 22.07
N GLY A 18 -14.92 -8.62 22.07
CA GLY A 18 -15.45 -7.44 21.37
C GLY A 18 -14.89 -6.11 21.89
N CYS A 19 -14.60 -6.00 23.20
CA CYS A 19 -13.98 -4.81 23.79
C CYS A 19 -12.52 -4.63 23.34
N GLU A 20 -11.72 -5.70 23.31
CA GLU A 20 -10.35 -5.63 22.80
C GLU A 20 -10.33 -5.30 21.30
N ASP A 21 -11.18 -5.96 20.50
CA ASP A 21 -11.28 -5.72 19.06
C ASP A 21 -11.71 -4.29 18.75
N GLY A 22 -12.66 -3.74 19.50
CA GLY A 22 -13.08 -2.34 19.39
C GLY A 22 -11.93 -1.36 19.66
N LYS A 23 -11.10 -1.64 20.67
CA LYS A 23 -9.90 -0.83 20.96
C LYS A 23 -8.87 -0.92 19.84
N ILE A 24 -8.58 -2.12 19.36
CA ILE A 24 -7.62 -2.34 18.25
C ILE A 24 -8.10 -1.63 16.99
N LYS A 25 -9.37 -1.80 16.60
CA LYS A 25 -9.98 -1.11 15.47
C LYS A 25 -9.85 0.41 15.60
N THR A 26 -10.09 0.96 16.80
CA THR A 26 -9.96 2.41 17.07
C THR A 26 -8.52 2.88 16.87
N ILE A 27 -7.53 2.13 17.38
CA ILE A 27 -6.10 2.46 17.21
C ILE A 27 -5.72 2.43 15.72
N LEU A 28 -6.13 1.38 14.99
CA LEU A 28 -5.88 1.27 13.56
C LEU A 28 -6.49 2.42 12.78
N GLN A 29 -7.80 2.67 12.98
CA GLN A 29 -8.50 3.72 12.26
C GLN A 29 -7.88 5.09 12.55
N THR A 30 -7.58 5.39 13.81
CA THR A 30 -6.93 6.66 14.19
C THR A 30 -5.57 6.82 13.52
N GLY A 31 -4.78 5.75 13.47
CA GLY A 31 -3.48 5.78 12.80
C GLY A 31 -3.60 5.98 11.29
N LEU A 32 -4.54 5.31 10.64
CA LEU A 32 -4.80 5.45 9.21
C LEU A 32 -5.32 6.86 8.86
N ASP A 33 -6.25 7.40 9.64
CA ASP A 33 -6.78 8.75 9.45
C ASP A 33 -5.70 9.81 9.67
N LYS A 34 -4.78 9.61 10.62
CA LYS A 34 -3.62 10.49 10.82
C LYS A 34 -2.67 10.51 9.62
N LEU A 35 -2.55 9.38 8.92
CA LEU A 35 -1.75 9.28 7.69
C LEU A 35 -2.50 9.81 6.45
N ASN A 36 -3.81 10.06 6.58
CA ASN A 36 -4.67 10.52 5.50
C ASN A 36 -5.49 11.77 5.92
N PRO A 37 -4.84 12.90 6.21
CA PRO A 37 -5.51 14.08 6.73
C PRO A 37 -6.50 14.71 5.74
N THR A 38 -6.36 14.43 4.45
CA THR A 38 -7.24 14.96 3.38
C THR A 38 -8.38 14.01 3.00
N GLY A 39 -8.36 12.78 3.50
CA GLY A 39 -9.28 11.72 3.05
C GLY A 39 -9.00 11.18 1.64
N LYS A 40 -7.88 11.55 1.01
CA LYS A 40 -7.53 11.19 -0.38
C LYS A 40 -6.21 10.44 -0.53
N THR A 41 -5.48 10.20 0.55
CA THR A 41 -4.17 9.52 0.55
C THR A 41 -4.18 8.19 1.30
N GLY A 42 -5.34 7.51 1.32
CA GLY A 42 -5.52 6.24 2.02
C GLY A 42 -4.77 5.09 1.36
N ILE A 43 -4.68 5.09 0.04
CA ILE A 43 -3.89 4.16 -0.78
C ILE A 43 -3.01 4.97 -1.70
N CYS A 44 -1.73 4.59 -1.80
CA CYS A 44 -0.75 5.27 -2.64
C CYS A 44 0.10 4.28 -3.44
N PHE A 45 0.41 4.64 -4.68
CA PHE A 45 1.36 3.93 -5.52
C PHE A 45 2.58 4.80 -5.79
N THR A 46 3.75 4.25 -5.58
CA THR A 46 5.02 4.96 -5.79
C THR A 46 5.43 4.87 -7.24
N VAL A 47 5.75 6.02 -7.84
CA VAL A 47 6.42 6.08 -9.13
C VAL A 47 7.92 5.94 -8.90
N GLY A 48 8.51 6.90 -8.18
CA GLY A 48 9.92 6.94 -7.85
C GLY A 48 10.38 8.32 -7.41
N ASP A 49 11.68 8.45 -7.16
CA ASP A 49 12.35 9.70 -6.82
C ASP A 49 12.74 10.45 -8.10
N ILE A 50 11.76 11.16 -8.66
CA ILE A 50 11.87 11.88 -9.94
C ILE A 50 11.19 13.25 -9.85
N THR A 51 11.55 14.14 -10.79
CA THR A 51 10.90 15.44 -11.00
C THR A 51 10.41 15.50 -12.43
N TYR A 52 9.17 15.98 -12.63
CA TYR A 52 8.58 16.13 -13.96
C TYR A 52 8.88 17.53 -14.54
N PRO A 53 9.07 17.64 -15.88
CA PRO A 53 9.13 16.53 -16.84
C PRO A 53 10.36 15.64 -16.62
N TYR A 54 10.22 14.34 -16.88
CA TYR A 54 11.24 13.33 -16.65
C TYR A 54 11.51 12.54 -17.92
N THR A 55 12.77 12.48 -18.35
CA THR A 55 13.20 11.60 -19.45
C THR A 55 13.70 10.28 -18.86
N SER A 56 13.19 9.15 -19.37
CA SER A 56 13.71 7.83 -19.00
C SER A 56 15.19 7.72 -19.32
N VAL A 57 15.93 7.02 -18.47
CA VAL A 57 17.34 6.73 -18.70
C VAL A 57 17.55 5.23 -18.75
N ASP A 58 18.62 4.81 -19.43
CA ASP A 58 19.14 3.47 -19.33
C ASP A 58 20.34 3.47 -18.38
N VAL A 59 20.40 2.46 -17.53
CA VAL A 59 21.46 2.30 -16.53
C VAL A 59 22.11 0.96 -16.80
N THR A 60 23.36 0.99 -17.24
CA THR A 60 24.17 -0.18 -17.55
C THR A 60 25.25 -0.38 -16.49
N GLY A 61 25.70 -1.61 -16.30
CA GLY A 61 26.79 -1.93 -15.37
C GLY A 61 27.02 -3.42 -15.23
N GLU A 62 28.08 -3.80 -14.50
CA GLU A 62 28.39 -5.21 -14.24
C GLU A 62 27.35 -5.86 -13.34
N LEU A 63 26.97 -7.09 -13.68
CA LEU A 63 26.11 -7.92 -12.85
C LEU A 63 26.97 -8.73 -11.87
N ASN A 64 26.46 -8.98 -10.68
CA ASN A 64 27.08 -9.98 -9.80
C ASN A 64 26.86 -11.41 -10.34
N GLU A 65 27.43 -12.41 -9.68
CA GLU A 65 27.31 -13.84 -10.07
C GLU A 65 25.86 -14.35 -10.16
N SER A 66 24.92 -13.68 -9.48
CA SER A 66 23.48 -14.00 -9.53
C SER A 66 22.73 -13.23 -10.62
N GLY A 67 23.42 -12.49 -11.49
CA GLY A 67 22.79 -11.65 -12.51
C GLY A 67 22.15 -10.37 -11.95
N TYR A 68 22.50 -9.96 -10.73
CA TYR A 68 21.86 -8.85 -10.03
C TYR A 68 22.74 -7.60 -10.03
N ASN A 69 22.14 -6.46 -10.35
CA ASN A 69 22.69 -5.14 -10.09
C ASN A 69 21.58 -4.22 -9.58
N ARG A 70 21.69 -3.78 -8.33
CA ARG A 70 20.68 -2.96 -7.65
C ARG A 70 20.33 -1.65 -8.38
N PHE A 71 21.25 -1.07 -9.14
CA PHE A 71 21.03 0.19 -9.83
C PHE A 71 20.26 -0.05 -11.14
N ILE A 72 20.61 -1.10 -11.87
CA ILE A 72 19.90 -1.55 -13.07
C ILE A 72 18.47 -1.94 -12.72
N ASP A 73 18.28 -2.77 -11.69
CA ASP A 73 16.94 -3.25 -11.31
C ASP A 73 16.02 -2.13 -10.81
N ARG A 74 16.58 -1.17 -10.06
CA ARG A 74 15.84 0.03 -9.63
C ARG A 74 15.43 0.88 -10.84
N ASN A 75 16.32 1.05 -11.81
CA ASN A 75 16.03 1.79 -13.04
C ASN A 75 14.95 1.09 -13.88
N ASN A 76 15.07 -0.22 -14.08
CA ASN A 76 14.09 -1.03 -14.80
C ASN A 76 12.70 -0.96 -14.14
N THR A 77 12.68 -1.03 -12.80
CA THR A 77 11.44 -0.89 -12.02
C THR A 77 10.82 0.50 -12.20
N LEU A 78 11.62 1.57 -12.18
CA LEU A 78 11.15 2.94 -12.41
C LEU A 78 10.58 3.10 -13.83
N ASN A 79 11.31 2.64 -14.86
CA ASN A 79 10.86 2.72 -16.26
C ASN A 79 9.56 1.94 -16.48
N LYS A 80 9.43 0.75 -15.86
CA LYS A 80 8.18 -0.02 -15.90
C LYS A 80 7.01 0.74 -15.25
N ARG A 81 7.26 1.39 -14.10
CA ARG A 81 6.25 2.19 -13.40
C ARG A 81 5.81 3.39 -14.23
N LEU A 82 6.75 4.13 -14.81
CA LEU A 82 6.46 5.27 -15.68
C LEU A 82 5.55 4.88 -16.84
N SER A 83 5.91 3.85 -17.60
CA SER A 83 5.08 3.36 -18.71
C SER A 83 3.72 2.84 -18.24
N THR A 84 3.65 2.19 -17.07
CA THR A 84 2.37 1.73 -16.49
C THR A 84 1.47 2.91 -16.15
N PHE A 85 1.99 3.94 -15.48
CA PHE A 85 1.19 5.12 -15.13
C PHE A 85 0.82 5.97 -16.35
N ALA A 86 1.63 5.95 -17.43
CA ALA A 86 1.26 6.54 -18.70
C ALA A 86 0.07 5.82 -19.36
N LYS A 87 0.10 4.47 -19.41
CA LYS A 87 -1.03 3.65 -19.90
C LYS A 87 -2.31 3.86 -19.09
N LEU A 88 -2.17 4.17 -17.81
CA LEU A 88 -3.28 4.51 -16.92
C LEU A 88 -3.77 5.97 -17.06
N GLY A 89 -3.13 6.77 -17.93
CA GLY A 89 -3.49 8.16 -18.20
C GLY A 89 -3.03 9.15 -17.13
N LEU A 90 -2.20 8.74 -16.17
CA LEU A 90 -1.65 9.62 -15.13
C LEU A 90 -0.42 10.38 -15.61
N LEU A 91 0.29 9.82 -16.59
CA LEU A 91 1.45 10.44 -17.23
C LEU A 91 1.26 10.51 -18.74
N THR A 92 1.93 11.46 -19.38
CA THR A 92 2.24 11.38 -20.81
C THR A 92 3.41 10.42 -21.02
N GLU A 93 3.53 9.87 -22.22
CA GLU A 93 4.69 9.09 -22.67
C GLU A 93 4.96 9.51 -24.12
N GLN A 94 6.04 10.26 -24.34
CA GLN A 94 6.41 10.80 -25.65
C GLN A 94 7.80 10.29 -26.03
N PRO A 95 7.99 9.69 -27.22
CA PRO A 95 9.30 9.20 -27.63
C PRO A 95 10.26 10.38 -27.81
N VAL A 96 11.45 10.28 -27.23
CA VAL A 96 12.53 11.25 -27.47
C VAL A 96 13.11 10.99 -28.84
N ILE A 97 13.04 11.99 -29.71
CA ILE A 97 13.53 11.92 -31.09
C ILE A 97 14.99 12.37 -31.12
N GLY A 98 15.87 11.52 -31.67
CA GLY A 98 17.28 11.83 -31.86
C GLY A 98 17.52 12.81 -33.00
N GLU A 99 18.77 13.26 -33.14
CA GLU A 99 19.17 14.20 -34.21
C GLU A 99 18.92 13.65 -35.62
N ASP A 100 18.88 12.32 -35.78
CA ASP A 100 18.58 11.64 -37.04
C ASP A 100 17.07 11.54 -37.34
N GLY A 101 16.23 12.15 -36.51
CA GLY A 101 14.77 12.14 -36.63
C GLY A 101 14.11 10.83 -36.21
N LYS A 102 14.84 9.88 -35.61
CA LYS A 102 14.30 8.58 -35.18
C LYS A 102 14.16 8.50 -33.66
N PRO A 103 13.29 7.62 -33.13
CA PRO A 103 13.20 7.37 -31.70
C PRO A 103 14.54 6.91 -31.11
N SER A 104 14.99 7.59 -30.07
CA SER A 104 16.23 7.27 -29.34
C SER A 104 16.11 6.03 -28.45
N GLY A 105 14.89 5.51 -28.24
CA GLY A 105 14.59 4.47 -27.27
C GLY A 105 14.24 5.00 -25.86
N PHE A 106 14.42 6.31 -25.63
CA PHE A 106 13.98 6.99 -24.41
C PHE A 106 12.62 7.68 -24.61
N TYR A 107 11.95 7.95 -23.48
CA TYR A 107 10.65 8.58 -23.44
C TYR A 107 10.63 9.71 -22.42
N ASP A 108 9.99 10.82 -22.80
CA ASP A 108 9.65 11.92 -21.91
C ASP A 108 8.28 11.66 -21.27
N TYR A 109 8.23 11.86 -19.96
CA TYR A 109 7.05 11.72 -19.13
C TYR A 109 6.76 13.04 -18.43
N ASP A 110 5.50 13.47 -18.47
CA ASP A 110 4.99 14.58 -17.68
C ASP A 110 3.62 14.23 -17.09
N LEU A 111 3.16 15.00 -16.11
CA LEU A 111 1.86 14.81 -15.48
C LEU A 111 0.74 15.26 -16.42
N THR A 112 -0.24 14.37 -16.63
CA THR A 112 -1.52 14.76 -17.20
C THR A 112 -2.34 15.55 -16.17
N GLU A 113 -3.46 16.16 -16.59
CA GLU A 113 -4.40 16.77 -15.64
C GLU A 113 -4.94 15.75 -14.63
N LEU A 114 -5.20 14.51 -15.07
CA LEU A 114 -5.58 13.42 -14.17
C LEU A 114 -4.44 13.09 -13.18
N GLY A 115 -3.20 13.00 -13.67
CA GLY A 115 -2.02 12.80 -12.84
C GLY A 115 -1.87 13.85 -11.75
N LYS A 116 -2.04 15.14 -12.12
CA LYS A 116 -1.98 16.26 -11.16
C LYS A 116 -3.04 16.14 -10.07
N ALA A 117 -4.25 15.70 -10.41
CA ALA A 117 -5.35 15.56 -9.45
C ALA A 117 -5.10 14.50 -8.36
N TYR A 118 -4.33 13.44 -8.68
CA TYR A 118 -4.02 12.35 -7.75
C TYR A 118 -2.57 12.33 -7.27
N ARG A 119 -1.74 13.28 -7.72
CA ARG A 119 -0.34 13.39 -7.32
C ARG A 119 -0.23 13.78 -5.86
N TYR A 120 0.64 13.08 -5.15
CA TYR A 120 1.12 13.48 -3.84
C TYR A 120 2.64 13.33 -3.78
N TYR A 121 3.29 14.15 -2.96
CA TYR A 121 4.72 14.05 -2.72
C TYR A 121 4.95 13.41 -1.35
N SER A 122 5.29 12.13 -1.35
CA SER A 122 5.82 11.50 -0.13
C SER A 122 7.27 11.94 0.03
N THR A 123 7.79 11.93 1.26
CA THR A 123 9.07 12.53 1.71
C THR A 123 10.26 12.51 0.73
N ARG A 124 10.35 11.55 -0.21
CA ARG A 124 11.35 11.50 -1.30
C ARG A 124 10.85 10.91 -2.62
N SER A 125 9.53 10.80 -2.84
CA SER A 125 9.02 10.09 -4.02
C SER A 125 7.68 10.63 -4.49
N GLN A 126 7.54 10.71 -5.81
CA GLN A 126 6.27 10.95 -6.46
C GLN A 126 5.38 9.73 -6.25
N VAL A 127 4.16 9.97 -5.76
CA VAL A 127 3.15 8.94 -5.58
C VAL A 127 1.83 9.40 -6.19
N PHE A 128 1.01 8.44 -6.61
CA PHE A 128 -0.39 8.66 -6.93
C PHE A 128 -1.26 8.03 -5.87
N CYS A 129 -2.16 8.80 -5.26
CA CYS A 129 -2.95 8.35 -4.14
C CYS A 129 -4.44 8.60 -4.34
N PHE A 130 -5.27 7.78 -3.69
CA PHE A 130 -6.72 7.97 -3.66
C PHE A 130 -7.36 7.43 -2.37
N GLY A 131 -8.59 7.87 -2.15
CA GLY A 131 -9.52 7.31 -1.17
C GLY A 131 -9.11 7.45 0.30
N ARG A 132 -9.99 6.93 1.16
CA ARG A 132 -9.78 6.77 2.59
C ARG A 132 -10.00 5.32 2.98
N VAL A 133 -9.11 4.77 3.79
CA VAL A 133 -9.23 3.40 4.28
C VAL A 133 -10.03 3.38 5.58
N VAL A 134 -11.06 2.55 5.62
CA VAL A 134 -11.89 2.36 6.80
C VAL A 134 -11.82 0.90 7.25
N VAL A 135 -11.51 0.69 8.53
CA VAL A 135 -11.42 -0.63 9.15
C VAL A 135 -12.82 -1.11 9.51
N ASP A 136 -13.22 -2.26 8.98
CA ASP A 136 -14.54 -2.84 9.22
C ASP A 136 -14.54 -3.66 10.50
N SER A 137 -13.64 -4.63 10.58
CA SER A 137 -13.60 -5.59 11.67
C SER A 137 -12.21 -6.21 11.84
N ILE A 138 -11.90 -6.64 13.06
CA ILE A 138 -10.76 -7.51 13.35
C ILE A 138 -11.15 -8.94 12.99
N THR A 139 -10.26 -9.66 12.29
CA THR A 139 -10.51 -11.05 11.84
C THR A 139 -9.64 -12.08 12.53
N SER A 140 -8.44 -11.70 12.95
CA SER A 140 -7.52 -12.60 13.63
C SER A 140 -6.59 -11.83 14.56
N LYS A 141 -6.13 -12.51 15.60
CA LYS A 141 -5.11 -12.04 16.54
C LYS A 141 -4.19 -13.22 16.83
N GLU A 142 -2.94 -13.12 16.43
CA GLU A 142 -1.93 -14.15 16.63
C GLU A 142 -0.80 -13.59 17.50
N GLU A 143 -0.55 -14.22 18.64
CA GLU A 143 0.50 -13.80 19.55
C GLU A 143 1.76 -14.64 19.39
N GLY A 144 2.91 -13.98 19.39
CA GLY A 144 4.21 -14.62 19.35
C GLY A 144 5.23 -13.89 20.23
N LEU A 145 6.16 -14.65 20.79
CA LEU A 145 7.31 -14.09 21.50
C LEU A 145 8.41 -13.73 20.49
N THR A 146 8.87 -12.48 20.56
CA THR A 146 10.04 -12.03 19.81
C THR A 146 11.34 -12.45 20.50
N SER A 147 12.46 -12.40 19.77
CA SER A 147 13.81 -12.59 20.32
C SER A 147 14.16 -11.61 21.44
N LEU A 148 13.44 -10.50 21.56
CA LEU A 148 13.58 -9.49 22.61
C LEU A 148 12.67 -9.75 23.83
N ASN A 149 12.08 -10.93 23.94
CA ASN A 149 11.14 -11.33 24.99
C ASN A 149 9.93 -10.38 25.11
N LYS A 150 9.52 -9.78 23.99
CA LYS A 150 8.28 -8.98 23.87
C LYS A 150 7.23 -9.79 23.13
N ILE A 151 5.97 -9.66 23.55
CA ILE A 151 4.83 -10.27 22.86
C ILE A 151 4.45 -9.40 21.67
N LEU A 152 4.64 -9.93 20.46
CA LEU A 152 4.13 -9.37 19.22
C LEU A 152 2.73 -9.95 18.96
N VAL A 153 1.78 -9.09 18.63
CA VAL A 153 0.42 -9.47 18.24
C VAL A 153 0.21 -9.07 16.79
N ASN A 154 0.06 -10.05 15.92
CA ASN A 154 -0.31 -9.83 14.52
C ASN A 154 -1.83 -9.81 14.42
N VAL A 155 -2.37 -8.67 13.99
CA VAL A 155 -3.80 -8.44 13.88
C VAL A 155 -4.19 -8.44 12.42
N GLY A 156 -5.00 -9.41 12.00
CA GLY A 156 -5.68 -9.37 10.71
C GLY A 156 -6.96 -8.55 10.78
N TYR A 157 -7.29 -7.81 9.73
CA TYR A 157 -8.50 -6.99 9.66
C TYR A 157 -9.10 -6.92 8.26
N LYS A 158 -10.42 -6.70 8.21
CA LYS A 158 -11.15 -6.30 7.01
C LYS A 158 -11.22 -4.78 6.94
N ARG A 159 -11.24 -4.27 5.72
CA ARG A 159 -11.35 -2.85 5.43
C ARG A 159 -12.10 -2.64 4.12
N HIS A 160 -12.56 -1.42 3.92
CA HIS A 160 -12.98 -0.91 2.62
C HIS A 160 -12.35 0.45 2.34
N VAL A 161 -12.57 0.96 1.13
CA VAL A 161 -12.12 2.29 0.70
C VAL A 161 -13.33 3.19 0.47
N GLU A 162 -13.37 4.30 1.20
CA GLU A 162 -14.34 5.38 1.00
C GLU A 162 -13.78 6.45 0.05
N GLY A 163 -14.69 7.23 -0.53
CA GLY A 163 -14.38 8.30 -1.46
C GLY A 163 -14.39 7.84 -2.92
N GLU A 164 -13.99 8.73 -3.81
CA GLU A 164 -13.87 8.42 -5.23
C GLU A 164 -12.73 7.43 -5.47
N ILE A 165 -13.06 6.25 -5.98
CA ILE A 165 -12.09 5.28 -6.51
C ILE A 165 -11.96 5.55 -8.02
N PRO A 166 -10.88 6.18 -8.47
CA PRO A 166 -10.74 6.52 -9.87
C PRO A 166 -10.56 5.27 -10.72
N THR A 167 -10.99 5.32 -11.99
CA THR A 167 -10.91 4.17 -12.91
C THR A 167 -9.51 3.58 -13.00
N TRP A 168 -8.46 4.41 -13.00
CA TRP A 168 -7.07 3.95 -13.03
C TRP A 168 -6.72 3.05 -11.83
N ALA A 169 -7.31 3.31 -10.65
CA ALA A 169 -7.07 2.56 -9.41
C ALA A 169 -7.76 1.20 -9.36
N THR A 170 -8.64 0.91 -10.32
CA THR A 170 -9.27 -0.41 -10.49
C THR A 170 -8.53 -1.27 -11.52
N SER A 171 -7.54 -0.71 -12.22
CA SER A 171 -6.89 -1.40 -13.33
C SER A 171 -5.99 -2.55 -12.86
N PRO A 172 -6.08 -3.75 -13.47
CA PRO A 172 -5.20 -4.86 -13.18
C PRO A 172 -3.73 -4.58 -13.52
N LEU A 173 -3.45 -3.57 -14.34
CA LEU A 173 -2.08 -3.12 -14.64
C LEU A 173 -1.33 -2.69 -13.38
N LEU A 174 -2.02 -2.34 -12.29
CA LEU A 174 -1.35 -1.99 -11.03
C LEU A 174 -0.65 -3.18 -10.36
N ASN A 175 -0.94 -4.42 -10.78
CA ASN A 175 -0.13 -5.60 -10.40
C ASN A 175 1.33 -5.47 -10.87
N ASP A 176 1.59 -4.76 -11.98
CA ASP A 176 2.94 -4.64 -12.53
C ASP A 176 3.87 -3.74 -11.71
N VAL A 177 3.28 -2.87 -10.88
CA VAL A 177 3.98 -1.88 -10.06
C VAL A 177 3.89 -2.17 -8.57
N SER A 178 3.18 -3.24 -8.19
CA SER A 178 3.00 -3.70 -6.82
C SER A 178 3.72 -5.03 -6.59
N VAL A 179 4.33 -5.20 -5.41
CA VAL A 179 4.90 -6.49 -4.98
C VAL A 179 3.80 -7.48 -4.60
N ALA A 180 2.67 -6.96 -4.10
CA ALA A 180 1.50 -7.77 -3.80
C ALA A 180 0.60 -7.87 -5.03
N ARG A 181 0.06 -9.07 -5.29
CA ARG A 181 -0.99 -9.27 -6.28
C ARG A 181 -2.28 -8.62 -5.78
N LEU A 182 -2.75 -7.59 -6.48
CA LEU A 182 -3.94 -6.81 -6.15
C LEU A 182 -5.18 -7.34 -6.88
N SER A 183 -5.02 -7.70 -8.16
CA SER A 183 -6.10 -8.23 -8.98
C SER A 183 -6.05 -9.75 -9.11
N LYS A 184 -7.21 -10.38 -9.01
CA LYS A 184 -7.43 -11.80 -9.30
C LYS A 184 -7.62 -11.95 -10.81
N ASN A 185 -6.75 -12.72 -11.46
CA ASN A 185 -6.86 -13.11 -12.87
C ASN A 185 -7.14 -11.98 -13.88
N GLY A 186 -6.68 -10.75 -13.63
CA GLY A 186 -6.89 -9.61 -14.53
C GLY A 186 -8.23 -8.90 -14.36
N GLU A 187 -9.04 -9.30 -13.38
CA GLU A 187 -10.27 -8.60 -13.01
C GLU A 187 -9.97 -7.23 -12.41
N PRO A 188 -10.94 -6.29 -12.44
CA PRO A 188 -10.80 -5.03 -11.72
C PRO A 188 -10.45 -5.25 -10.24
N ILE A 189 -9.58 -4.39 -9.71
CA ILE A 189 -9.17 -4.48 -8.31
C ILE A 189 -10.35 -4.11 -7.41
N ASP A 190 -10.75 -5.04 -6.55
CA ASP A 190 -11.67 -4.79 -5.45
C ASP A 190 -10.87 -4.49 -4.17
N TRP A 191 -10.94 -3.24 -3.74
CA TRP A 191 -10.21 -2.75 -2.56
C TRP A 191 -10.82 -3.17 -1.21
N SER A 192 -12.00 -3.79 -1.23
CA SER A 192 -12.61 -4.43 -0.06
C SER A 192 -12.08 -5.84 0.17
N GLU A 193 -11.53 -6.46 -0.88
CA GLU A 193 -10.92 -7.78 -0.79
C GLU A 193 -9.42 -7.69 -0.42
N GLY A 194 -8.92 -8.78 0.17
CA GLY A 194 -7.51 -8.93 0.52
C GLY A 194 -7.27 -9.30 1.98
N TYR A 195 -6.02 -9.64 2.28
CA TYR A 195 -5.55 -9.88 3.63
C TYR A 195 -4.76 -8.66 4.10
N TYR A 196 -5.25 -7.99 5.14
CA TYR A 196 -4.60 -6.84 5.73
C TYR A 196 -4.22 -7.16 7.16
N SER A 197 -2.97 -6.85 7.52
CA SER A 197 -2.47 -7.10 8.85
C SER A 197 -1.64 -5.95 9.39
N GLN A 198 -1.72 -5.74 10.69
CA GLN A 198 -0.88 -4.80 11.43
C GLN A 198 -0.31 -5.51 12.65
N SER A 199 0.98 -5.34 12.88
CA SER A 199 1.64 -5.85 14.09
C SER A 199 1.57 -4.82 15.22
N PHE A 200 1.42 -5.32 16.44
CA PHE A 200 1.39 -4.57 17.69
C PHE A 200 2.34 -5.21 18.69
N PHE A 201 2.89 -4.42 19.61
CA PHE A 201 3.49 -4.95 20.83
C PHE A 201 2.51 -4.89 21.99
N ARG A 202 2.36 -6.00 22.70
CA ARG A 202 1.62 -6.06 23.97
C ARG A 202 2.50 -5.51 25.09
N GLN A 203 1.95 -4.52 25.78
CA GLN A 203 2.57 -3.84 26.91
C GLN A 203 2.34 -4.61 28.21
N LYS A 204 3.06 -4.25 29.28
CA LYS A 204 2.93 -4.89 30.60
C LYS A 204 1.53 -4.74 31.21
N ASP A 205 0.85 -3.63 30.92
CA ASP A 205 -0.55 -3.36 31.30
C ASP A 205 -1.57 -4.05 30.39
N LYS A 206 -1.11 -4.94 29.49
CA LYS A 206 -1.87 -5.64 28.45
C LYS A 206 -2.39 -4.75 27.32
N SER A 207 -2.10 -3.44 27.30
CA SER A 207 -2.44 -2.57 26.17
C SER A 207 -1.63 -2.95 24.92
N LEU A 208 -2.09 -2.50 23.74
CA LEU A 208 -1.45 -2.77 22.46
C LEU A 208 -0.94 -1.46 21.84
N THR A 209 0.31 -1.48 21.38
CA THR A 209 0.93 -0.35 20.69
C THR A 209 1.35 -0.77 19.28
N PRO A 210 0.95 -0.06 18.21
CA PRO A 210 1.34 -0.42 16.85
C PRO A 210 2.87 -0.50 16.68
N TRP A 211 3.36 -1.52 15.99
CA TRP A 211 4.77 -1.69 15.69
C TRP A 211 5.05 -1.66 14.18
N PRO A 212 6.03 -0.86 13.72
CA PRO A 212 6.68 0.26 14.43
C PRO A 212 5.75 1.48 14.60
N ARG A 213 4.68 1.53 13.82
CA ARG A 213 3.55 2.46 13.84
C ARG A 213 2.44 1.83 12.99
N VAL A 214 1.25 2.46 12.92
CA VAL A 214 0.27 2.07 11.88
C VAL A 214 0.93 2.31 10.51
N VAL A 215 0.92 1.29 9.66
CA VAL A 215 1.62 1.30 8.37
C VAL A 215 0.71 1.87 7.29
N GLU A 216 1.28 2.72 6.46
CA GLU A 216 0.64 3.30 5.27
C GLU A 216 0.40 2.24 4.19
N ASN A 217 -0.67 2.39 3.40
CA ASN A 217 -0.95 1.49 2.28
C ASN A 217 -0.22 1.96 1.02
N PHE A 218 1.10 1.85 1.05
CA PHE A 218 1.97 2.22 -0.07
C PHE A 218 2.39 1.00 -0.88
N TYR A 219 2.17 1.06 -2.18
CA TYR A 219 2.57 0.04 -3.15
C TYR A 219 3.74 0.55 -4.00
N GLY A 220 4.62 -0.38 -4.38
CA GLY A 220 5.78 -0.08 -5.24
C GLY A 220 6.98 0.52 -4.52
N ARG A 221 7.47 -0.07 -3.42
CA ARG A 221 8.79 0.30 -2.88
C ARG A 221 9.94 -0.13 -3.80
#